data_AF-A0A7X6SUM1-F1
#
_entry.id   AF-A0A7X6SUM1-F1
#
_cell.length_a   1.000
_cell.length_b   1.000
_cell.length_c   1.000
_cell.angle_alpha   90.00
_cell.angle_beta   90.00
_cell.angle_gamma   90.00
#
_symmetry.space_group_name_H-M   'P 1'
#
loop_
_entity.id
_entity.type
_entity.pdbx_description
1 polymer ?
#
loop_
_entity_poly.entity_id
_entity_poly.type
_entity_poly.pdbx_seq_one_letter_code
_entity_poly.pdbx_strand_id
1 'polypeptide(L)'
;IVEDALEQFIINNQHRHFLKFLRYYIERQEPETEMVHIFVDAVGDLTIVNNFSNEITPQRLEAFPVDCLEQGFDNEDLLISTIVATFPRLIVAHKGVKEYFPRAIDALMRIFKGRFVFCCNCLQCKQELKSVFPKIRHLSLRNT
;
A
#
# COMPACT_ATOMS: atom_id res chain seq x y z
N ILE A 1 23.51 27.36 2.57
CA ILE A 1 22.23 28.11 2.43
C ILE A 1 21.76 28.15 0.97
N VAL A 2 22.55 28.63 -0.01
CA VAL A 2 22.13 28.62 -1.44
C VAL A 2 22.25 27.24 -2.09
N GLU A 3 23.33 26.50 -1.80
CA GLU A 3 23.55 25.15 -2.32
C GLU A 3 22.51 24.15 -1.81
N ASP A 4 22.20 24.17 -0.50
CA ASP A 4 21.17 23.30 0.09
C ASP A 4 19.78 23.54 -0.54
N ALA A 5 19.42 24.81 -0.80
CA ALA A 5 18.15 25.17 -1.42
C ALA A 5 18.08 24.68 -2.88
N LEU A 6 19.20 24.72 -3.60
CA LEU A 6 19.30 24.20 -4.97
C LEU A 6 19.16 22.67 -4.99
N GLU A 7 19.84 21.98 -4.07
CA GLU A 7 19.78 20.52 -3.95
C GLU A 7 18.35 20.06 -3.60
N GLN A 8 17.70 20.70 -2.63
CA GLN A 8 16.30 20.44 -2.30
C GLN A 8 15.36 20.72 -3.47
N PHE A 9 15.60 21.78 -4.26
CA PHE A 9 14.81 22.05 -5.47
C PHE A 9 14.97 20.93 -6.52
N ILE A 10 16.18 20.42 -6.72
CA ILE A 10 16.45 19.32 -7.66
C ILE A 10 15.75 18.04 -7.20
N ILE A 11 15.90 17.65 -5.93
CA ILE A 11 15.26 16.47 -5.34
C ILE A 11 13.73 16.55 -5.50
N ASN A 12 13.14 17.70 -5.16
CA ASN A 12 11.69 17.91 -5.29
C ASN A 12 11.21 17.80 -6.75
N ASN A 13 12.00 18.31 -7.71
CA ASN A 13 11.69 18.19 -9.13
C ASN A 13 11.80 16.75 -9.64
N GLN A 14 12.83 16.01 -9.23
CA GLN A 14 13.01 14.60 -9.57
C GLN A 14 11.83 13.77 -9.05
N HIS A 15 11.44 13.98 -7.79
CA HIS A 15 10.26 13.34 -7.20
C HIS A 15 8.98 13.65 -8.00
N ARG A 16 8.77 14.90 -8.39
CA ARG A 16 7.62 15.30 -9.23
C ARG A 16 7.64 14.65 -10.62
N HIS A 17 8.81 14.55 -11.25
CA HIS A 17 8.94 13.90 -12.56
C HIS A 17 8.71 12.40 -12.48
N PHE A 18 9.20 11.75 -11.42
CA PHE A 18 8.95 10.34 -11.16
C PHE A 18 7.46 10.03 -11.01
N LEU A 19 6.73 10.81 -10.19
CA LEU A 19 5.28 10.63 -10.04
C LEU A 19 4.51 10.84 -11.36
N LYS A 20 4.92 11.83 -12.17
CA LYS A 20 4.32 12.05 -13.50
C LYS A 20 4.59 10.88 -14.44
N PHE A 21 5.80 10.34 -14.43
CA PHE A 21 6.17 9.17 -15.23
C PHE A 21 5.35 7.94 -14.82
N LEU A 22 5.28 7.63 -13.52
CA LEU A 22 4.47 6.53 -13.01
C LEU A 22 3.01 6.65 -13.42
N ARG A 23 2.42 7.85 -13.24
CA ARG A 23 1.04 8.10 -13.66
C ARG A 23 0.85 7.82 -15.14
N TYR A 24 1.72 8.38 -15.98
CA TYR A 24 1.67 8.19 -17.43
C TYR A 24 1.80 6.72 -17.83
N TYR A 25 2.68 5.98 -17.16
CA TYR A 25 2.87 4.55 -17.42
C TYR A 25 1.62 3.75 -17.06
N ILE A 26 1.06 3.97 -15.87
CA ILE A 26 -0.10 3.20 -15.39
C ILE A 26 -1.38 3.55 -16.18
N GLU A 27 -1.57 4.80 -16.60
CA GLU A 27 -2.71 5.21 -17.44
C GLU A 27 -2.78 4.45 -18.78
N ARG A 28 -1.67 3.84 -19.23
CA ARG A 28 -1.57 3.12 -20.50
C ARG A 28 -1.56 1.61 -20.35
N GLN A 29 -1.52 1.08 -19.13
CA GLN A 29 -1.62 -0.37 -18.89
C GLN A 29 -3.09 -0.78 -18.83
N GLU A 30 -3.41 -1.95 -19.39
CA GLU A 30 -4.68 -2.59 -19.09
C GLU A 30 -4.68 -3.03 -17.61
N PRO A 31 -5.73 -2.71 -16.83
CA PRO A 31 -5.78 -3.14 -15.44
C PRO A 31 -5.72 -4.67 -15.32
N GLU A 32 -4.75 -5.17 -14.54
CA GLU A 32 -4.62 -6.61 -14.26
C GLU A 32 -5.52 -7.06 -13.10
N THR A 33 -5.82 -6.12 -12.19
CA THR A 33 -6.66 -6.36 -11.01
C THR A 33 -7.87 -5.43 -11.02
N GLU A 34 -9.09 -5.97 -10.89
CA GLU A 34 -10.32 -5.15 -10.89
C GLU A 34 -10.41 -4.24 -9.67
N MET A 35 -10.14 -4.78 -8.47
CA MET A 35 -10.20 -4.01 -7.25
C MET A 35 -9.17 -4.48 -6.24
N VAL A 36 -8.52 -3.51 -5.58
CA VAL A 36 -7.64 -3.77 -4.44
C VAL A 36 -8.20 -3.04 -3.23
N HIS A 37 -8.30 -3.77 -2.13
CA HIS A 37 -8.69 -3.27 -0.83
C HIS A 37 -7.47 -3.19 0.09
N ILE A 38 -7.32 -2.06 0.76
CA ILE A 38 -6.26 -1.83 1.73
C ILE A 38 -6.91 -1.74 3.11
N PHE A 39 -6.53 -2.61 4.02
CA PHE A 39 -6.99 -2.65 5.40
C PHE A 39 -5.81 -2.42 6.34
N VAL A 40 -6.11 -1.87 7.51
CA VAL A 40 -5.19 -1.82 8.64
C VAL A 40 -5.94 -2.27 9.89
N ASP A 41 -5.28 -3.04 10.73
CA ASP A 41 -5.83 -3.44 12.03
C ASP A 41 -5.53 -2.40 13.13
N ALA A 42 -5.93 -2.70 14.37
CA ALA A 42 -5.71 -1.79 15.50
C ALA A 42 -4.24 -1.65 15.93
N VAL A 43 -3.37 -2.58 15.54
CA VAL A 43 -1.95 -2.60 15.86
C VAL A 43 -1.13 -1.92 14.76
N GLY A 44 -1.73 -1.72 13.58
CA GLY A 44 -1.09 -1.12 12.41
C GLY A 44 -0.69 -2.15 11.35
N ASP A 45 -1.10 -3.40 11.51
CA ASP A 45 -0.80 -4.46 10.53
C ASP A 45 -1.62 -4.21 9.26
N LEU A 46 -0.91 -4.17 8.14
CA LEU A 46 -1.47 -3.88 6.82
C LEU A 46 -1.91 -5.19 6.16
N THR A 47 -3.11 -5.19 5.60
CA THR A 47 -3.61 -6.30 4.76
C THR A 47 -4.09 -5.75 3.43
N ILE A 48 -3.57 -6.32 2.33
CA ILE A 48 -3.95 -5.96 0.97
C ILE A 48 -4.63 -7.17 0.34
N VAL A 49 -5.86 -7.01 -0.14
CA VAL A 49 -6.60 -8.09 -0.81
C VAL A 49 -7.19 -7.63 -2.13
N ASN A 50 -7.27 -8.54 -3.10
CA ASN A 50 -7.94 -8.27 -4.37
C ASN A 50 -9.45 -8.55 -4.30
N ASN A 51 -10.13 -8.33 -5.42
CA ASN A 51 -11.55 -8.59 -5.63
C ASN A 51 -11.96 -10.07 -5.44
N PHE A 52 -11.01 -11.00 -5.49
CA PHE A 52 -11.24 -12.43 -5.23
C PHE A 52 -11.01 -12.81 -3.76
N SER A 53 -10.77 -11.82 -2.88
CA SER A 53 -10.37 -12.04 -1.49
C SER A 53 -9.05 -12.81 -1.34
N ASN A 54 -8.20 -12.81 -2.37
CA ASN A 54 -6.85 -13.33 -2.26
C ASN A 54 -5.97 -12.24 -1.67
N GLU A 55 -5.18 -12.62 -0.67
CA GLU A 55 -4.20 -11.75 -0.05
C GLU A 55 -3.03 -11.49 -1.00
N ILE A 56 -2.71 -10.21 -1.18
CA ILE A 56 -1.60 -9.69 -1.98
C ILE A 56 -0.47 -9.19 -1.06
N THR A 57 -0.71 -9.14 0.26
CA THR A 57 0.23 -8.63 1.25
C THR A 57 1.59 -9.34 1.11
N PRO A 58 2.69 -8.60 0.91
CA PRO A 58 4.03 -9.15 1.01
C PRO A 58 4.26 -9.73 2.41
N GLN A 59 4.83 -10.93 2.51
CA GLN A 59 5.15 -11.60 3.80
C GLN A 59 5.95 -10.75 4.79
N ARG A 60 6.66 -9.71 4.33
CA ARG A 60 7.40 -8.75 5.16
C ARG A 60 6.52 -7.69 5.84
N LEU A 61 5.29 -7.47 5.38
CA LEU A 61 4.30 -6.58 5.99
C LEU A 61 3.48 -7.27 7.08
N GLU A 62 3.48 -8.60 7.11
CA GLU A 62 2.59 -9.40 7.96
C GLU A 62 3.10 -9.64 9.39
N ALA A 63 4.32 -9.24 9.72
CA ALA A 63 4.85 -9.38 11.06
C ALA A 63 6.14 -8.57 11.22
N PHE A 64 6.15 -7.48 12.00
CA PHE A 64 7.34 -7.21 12.81
C PHE A 64 7.01 -6.48 14.13
N PRO A 65 7.63 -6.90 15.24
CA PRO A 65 7.67 -6.11 16.46
C PRO A 65 8.39 -4.79 16.20
N VAL A 66 8.09 -3.80 17.04
CA VAL A 66 8.63 -2.43 17.07
C VAL A 66 10.15 -2.35 16.83
N ASP A 67 10.90 -3.42 17.09
CA ASP A 67 12.36 -3.52 16.95
C ASP A 67 12.90 -3.62 15.50
N CYS A 68 12.07 -3.90 14.47
CA CYS A 68 12.53 -3.94 13.06
C CYS A 68 12.40 -2.61 12.30
N LEU A 69 11.94 -1.55 12.97
CA LEU A 69 12.00 -0.17 12.46
C LEU A 69 13.44 0.31 12.19
N GLU A 70 14.45 -0.43 12.65
CA GLU A 70 15.87 -0.10 12.53
C GLU A 70 16.52 -0.43 11.17
N GLN A 71 15.85 -1.16 10.25
CA GLN A 71 16.46 -1.56 8.95
C GLN A 71 16.09 -0.71 7.73
N GLY A 72 15.52 0.48 7.91
CA GLY A 72 15.54 1.54 6.87
C GLY A 72 14.74 1.29 5.59
N PHE A 73 13.86 0.28 5.54
CA PHE A 73 12.84 0.19 4.48
C PHE A 73 11.55 0.84 4.96
N ASP A 74 11.11 1.89 4.26
CA ASP A 74 9.90 2.63 4.59
C ASP A 74 8.65 1.80 4.24
N ASN A 75 7.83 1.46 5.24
CA ASN A 75 6.60 0.67 5.06
C ASN A 75 5.63 1.32 4.06
N GLU A 76 5.67 2.65 3.98
CA GLU A 76 4.86 3.42 3.03
C GLU A 76 5.32 3.20 1.58
N ASP A 77 6.64 3.07 1.34
CA ASP A 77 7.19 2.77 0.01
C ASP A 77 6.86 1.33 -0.42
N LEU A 78 6.83 0.40 0.53
CA LEU A 78 6.43 -0.98 0.26
C LEU A 78 4.94 -1.06 -0.11
N LEU A 79 4.08 -0.33 0.59
CA LEU A 79 2.67 -0.22 0.20
C LEU A 79 2.53 0.40 -1.20
N ILE A 80 3.24 1.50 -1.49
CA ILE A 80 3.19 2.14 -2.81
C ILE A 80 3.62 1.15 -3.90
N SER A 81 4.77 0.51 -3.74
CA SER A 81 5.32 -0.41 -4.75
C SER A 81 4.43 -1.64 -4.96
N THR A 82 3.86 -2.21 -3.91
CA THR A 82 2.92 -3.33 -4.00
C THR A 82 1.69 -2.95 -4.81
N ILE A 83 1.05 -1.82 -4.49
CA ILE A 83 -0.15 -1.37 -5.21
C ILE A 83 0.17 -1.03 -6.67
N VAL A 84 1.30 -0.36 -6.93
CA VAL A 84 1.76 -0.07 -8.30
C VAL A 84 1.94 -1.35 -9.12
N ALA A 85 2.52 -2.39 -8.53
CA ALA A 85 2.74 -3.68 -9.21
C ALA A 85 1.45 -4.45 -9.54
N THR A 86 0.34 -4.16 -8.86
CA THR A 86 -0.96 -4.85 -9.11
C THR A 86 -1.81 -4.24 -10.23
N PHE A 87 -1.40 -3.09 -10.78
CA PHE A 87 -2.14 -2.33 -11.81
C PHE A 87 -3.66 -2.27 -11.59
N PRO A 88 -4.16 -1.81 -10.42
CA PRO A 88 -5.57 -1.93 -10.07
C PRO A 88 -6.46 -0.96 -10.84
N ARG A 89 -7.67 -1.41 -11.23
CA ARG A 89 -8.70 -0.53 -11.80
C ARG A 89 -9.34 0.37 -10.74
N LEU A 90 -9.49 -0.13 -9.51
CA LEU A 90 -9.96 0.64 -8.36
C LEU A 90 -9.20 0.25 -7.09
N ILE A 91 -8.83 1.24 -6.29
CA ILE A 91 -8.23 1.10 -4.97
C ILE A 91 -9.23 1.62 -3.93
N VAL A 92 -9.50 0.80 -2.92
CA VAL A 92 -10.36 1.15 -1.78
C VAL A 92 -9.54 1.14 -0.50
N ALA A 93 -9.27 2.31 0.05
CA ALA A 93 -8.66 2.44 1.37
C ALA A 93 -9.74 2.39 2.46
N HIS A 94 -9.61 1.43 3.37
CA HIS A 94 -10.53 1.24 4.48
C HIS A 94 -10.18 2.12 5.68
N LYS A 95 -11.03 2.06 6.70
CA LYS A 95 -10.90 2.88 7.92
C LYS A 95 -9.52 2.69 8.56
N GLY A 96 -8.89 3.78 9.00
CA GLY A 96 -7.59 3.75 9.69
C GLY A 96 -6.38 3.83 8.76
N VAL A 97 -6.51 3.46 7.48
CA VAL A 97 -5.33 3.33 6.60
C VAL A 97 -4.58 4.64 6.41
N LYS A 98 -5.30 5.78 6.31
CA LYS A 98 -4.66 7.09 6.12
C LYS A 98 -3.92 7.55 7.36
N GLU A 99 -4.41 7.19 8.53
CA GLU A 99 -3.83 7.53 9.83
C GLU A 99 -2.49 6.82 10.04
N TYR A 100 -2.38 5.55 9.62
CA TYR A 100 -1.15 4.76 9.73
C TYR A 100 -0.15 4.99 8.57
N PHE A 101 -0.64 5.24 7.35
CA PHE A 101 0.19 5.34 6.14
C PHE A 101 -0.11 6.61 5.30
N PRO A 102 0.07 7.82 5.86
CA PRO A 102 -0.39 9.07 5.24
C PRO A 102 0.33 9.42 3.92
N ARG A 103 1.65 9.23 3.84
CA ARG A 103 2.45 9.51 2.63
C ARG A 103 2.13 8.52 1.52
N ALA A 104 1.97 7.24 1.84
CA ALA A 104 1.57 6.22 0.88
C ALA A 104 0.20 6.54 0.27
N ILE A 105 -0.77 6.89 1.11
CA ILE A 105 -2.13 7.20 0.64
C ILE A 105 -2.13 8.47 -0.22
N ASP A 106 -1.39 9.51 0.17
CA ASP A 106 -1.27 10.72 -0.63
C ASP A 106 -0.56 10.46 -1.97
N ALA A 107 0.47 9.62 -2.00
CA ALA A 107 1.15 9.21 -3.22
C ALA A 107 0.23 8.38 -4.13
N LEU A 108 -0.46 7.38 -3.59
CA LEU A 108 -1.40 6.54 -4.34
C LEU A 108 -2.57 7.34 -4.90
N MET A 109 -3.12 8.31 -4.17
CA MET A 109 -4.14 9.22 -4.70
C MET A 109 -3.64 10.04 -5.89
N ARG A 110 -2.35 10.42 -5.91
CA ARG A 110 -1.74 11.17 -7.02
C ARG A 110 -1.42 10.28 -8.23
N ILE A 111 -0.94 9.07 -7.98
CA ILE A 111 -0.57 8.07 -9.01
C ILE A 111 -1.83 7.48 -9.67
N PHE A 112 -2.83 7.11 -8.87
CA PHE A 112 -4.08 6.47 -9.27
C PHE A 112 -5.26 7.45 -9.30
N LYS A 113 -5.04 8.64 -9.88
CA LYS A 113 -6.06 9.69 -9.92
C LYS A 113 -7.37 9.17 -10.55
N GLY A 114 -8.48 9.36 -9.86
CA GLY A 114 -9.81 8.89 -10.30
C GLY A 114 -10.08 7.41 -10.09
N ARG A 115 -9.09 6.64 -9.60
CA ARG A 115 -9.17 5.20 -9.30
C ARG A 115 -8.93 4.89 -7.81
N PHE A 116 -8.98 5.89 -6.95
CA PHE A 116 -8.77 5.75 -5.51
C PHE A 116 -9.97 6.31 -4.75
N VAL A 117 -10.51 5.52 -3.82
CA VAL A 117 -11.64 5.93 -2.97
C VAL A 117 -11.41 5.52 -1.52
N PHE A 118 -11.98 6.31 -0.61
CA PHE A 118 -12.08 5.93 0.80
C PHE A 118 -13.37 5.14 1.03
N CYS A 119 -13.26 4.05 1.78
CA CYS A 119 -14.40 3.23 2.14
C CYS A 119 -15.37 4.01 3.05
N CYS A 120 -16.66 3.98 2.71
CA CYS A 120 -17.73 4.58 3.51
C CYS A 120 -18.27 3.59 4.57
N ASN A 121 -17.38 3.01 5.37
CA ASN A 121 -17.71 2.11 6.49
C ASN A 121 -18.50 0.84 6.07
N CYS A 122 -17.90 0.00 5.23
CA CYS A 122 -18.48 -1.29 4.79
C CYS A 122 -18.61 -2.32 5.92
N LEU A 123 -19.21 -3.48 5.63
CA LEU A 123 -19.36 -4.58 6.60
C LEU A 123 -18.01 -5.05 7.18
N GLN A 124 -16.96 -5.14 6.37
CA GLN A 124 -15.62 -5.52 6.81
C GLN A 124 -15.01 -4.49 7.78
N CYS A 125 -15.22 -3.18 7.55
CA CYS A 125 -14.83 -2.13 8.49
C CYS A 125 -15.58 -2.22 9.83
N LYS A 126 -16.82 -2.69 9.80
CA LYS A 126 -17.66 -2.83 11.01
C LYS A 126 -17.32 -4.06 11.84
N GLN A 127 -16.70 -5.09 11.25
CA GLN A 127 -16.47 -6.38 11.89
C GLN A 127 -15.14 -6.51 12.66
N GLU A 128 -14.42 -5.41 12.94
CA GLU A 128 -13.09 -5.43 13.61
C GLU A 128 -12.25 -6.65 13.21
N LEU A 129 -11.73 -6.62 11.98
CA LEU A 129 -11.00 -7.69 11.27
C LEU A 129 -10.11 -8.58 12.16
N LYS A 130 -10.70 -9.55 12.85
CA LYS A 130 -10.01 -10.61 13.60
C LYS A 130 -10.21 -11.99 13.00
N SER A 131 -11.08 -12.14 11.98
CA SER A 131 -11.53 -13.48 11.58
C SER A 131 -11.79 -13.71 10.09
N VAL A 132 -11.56 -12.75 9.18
CA VAL A 132 -12.01 -12.90 7.78
C VAL A 132 -10.97 -13.58 6.89
N PHE A 133 -9.68 -13.47 7.21
CA PHE A 133 -8.62 -14.20 6.52
C PHE A 133 -8.03 -15.23 7.51
N PRO A 134 -8.48 -16.50 7.48
CA PRO A 134 -7.83 -17.54 8.25
C PRO A 134 -6.38 -17.60 7.76
N LYS A 135 -5.44 -17.21 8.64
CA LYS A 135 -4.00 -17.33 8.41
C LYS A 135 -3.72 -18.76 7.93
N ILE A 136 -3.59 -18.98 6.62
CA ILE A 136 -3.09 -20.25 6.11
C ILE A 136 -1.61 -20.24 6.45
N ARG A 137 -1.29 -20.73 7.65
CA ARG A 137 0.06 -21.14 8.02
C ARG A 137 0.44 -22.21 7.00
N HIS A 138 1.16 -21.83 5.95
CA HIS A 138 1.90 -22.80 5.17
C HIS A 138 2.86 -23.47 6.15
N LEU A 139 2.45 -24.65 6.60
CA LEU A 139 3.26 -25.55 7.39
C LEU A 139 4.58 -25.72 6.66
N SER A 140 5.63 -25.21 7.29
CA SER A 140 6.98 -25.71 7.11
C SER A 140 6.94 -27.23 7.23
N LEU A 141 6.94 -27.91 6.09
CA LEU A 141 7.46 -29.26 6.03
C LEU A 141 8.96 -29.14 6.21
N ARG A 142 9.38 -29.10 7.48
CA ARG A 142 10.65 -29.71 7.86
C ARG A 142 10.51 -31.19 7.56
N ASN A 143 11.33 -31.68 6.66
CA ASN A 143 11.85 -33.05 6.66
C ASN A 143 13.32 -32.88 6.26
N THR A 144 14.21 -32.93 7.26
CA THR A 144 15.15 -34.04 7.53
C THR A 144 16.23 -34.14 6.47
#